data_AF-A0A1E7F2M4-F1
#
_entry.id   AF-A0A1E7F2M4-F1
#
_cell.length_a   1.000
_cell.length_b   1.000
_cell.length_c   1.000
_cell.angle_alpha   90.00
_cell.angle_beta   90.00
_cell.angle_gamma   90.00
#
_symmetry.space_group_name_H-M   'P 1'
#
loop_
_entity.id
_entity.type
_entity.pdbx_description
1 polymer ?
#
loop_
_entity_poly.entity_id
_entity_poly.type
_entity_poly.pdbx_seq_one_letter_code
_entity_poly.pdbx_strand_id
1 'polypeptide(L)'
;MNVTDEYNVTMKQDYFDNPELLAKKLNNKASFYLMADERNYDKAIVLLTKALKEMEKNNLQQPMTTLNNEGICTSCKCTCKNLFSESHFNTNSNNHNNNYDDDDDDEEMENENPSRDNFHQQQQRKKNCVSSEDNSGNNYNSNSNNNNGIGTLNGFVYNQPFLVPKSCIENNHYMGNNLSFIILFNLASAHHLKAIAIIARARNGGNTTTGAGTTDNNKSTRNSTRRLLQKTLQLYELAYQLIMSVSATGCSVSGSLRLTMIITNNLSEIHRIFGNSEKHHLCLQHLLCAIMYMVDSNIDNNVILTPQELDGFFCNVSPVMIGNRKDACAQVA
;
A
#
# COMPACT_ATOMS: atom_id res chain seq x y z
N MET A 1 42.48 25.35 -15.99
CA MET A 1 41.61 25.03 -14.85
C MET A 1 40.19 24.98 -15.38
N ASN A 2 39.61 23.79 -15.46
CA ASN A 2 38.32 23.54 -16.07
C ASN A 2 37.20 23.96 -15.12
N VAL A 3 36.43 24.98 -15.51
CA VAL A 3 35.29 25.52 -14.76
C VAL A 3 34.09 24.54 -14.72
N THR A 4 34.18 23.42 -15.44
CA THR A 4 33.11 22.40 -15.52
C THR A 4 33.10 21.39 -14.37
N ASP A 5 34.21 21.26 -13.64
CA ASP A 5 34.30 20.25 -12.56
C ASP A 5 33.77 20.78 -11.21
N GLU A 6 33.73 22.09 -11.02
CA GLU A 6 33.27 22.72 -9.78
C GLU A 6 31.73 22.76 -9.66
N TYR A 7 31.01 22.71 -10.78
CA TYR A 7 29.53 22.71 -10.82
C TYR A 7 28.90 21.34 -10.54
N ASN A 8 29.63 20.25 -10.77
CA ASN A 8 29.13 18.89 -10.55
C ASN A 8 29.29 18.41 -9.10
N VAL A 9 30.20 19.01 -8.33
CA VAL A 9 30.42 18.67 -6.92
C VAL A 9 29.38 19.34 -6.01
N THR A 10 28.92 20.55 -6.35
CA THR A 10 27.91 21.29 -5.57
C THR A 10 26.52 20.65 -5.63
N MET A 11 26.13 20.07 -6.77
CA MET A 11 24.82 19.41 -6.92
C MET A 11 24.65 18.13 -6.09
N LYS A 12 25.74 17.45 -5.70
CA LYS A 12 25.65 16.25 -4.85
C LYS A 12 25.43 16.60 -3.37
N GLN A 13 25.97 17.73 -2.90
CA GLN A 13 25.87 18.13 -1.49
C GLN A 13 24.47 18.67 -1.14
N ASP A 14 23.89 19.50 -2.01
CA ASP A 14 22.54 20.09 -1.80
C ASP A 14 21.42 19.03 -1.72
N TYR A 15 21.70 17.81 -2.19
CA TYR A 15 20.74 16.71 -2.19
C TYR A 15 20.61 15.99 -0.84
N PHE A 16 21.63 16.07 0.02
CA PHE A 16 21.61 15.43 1.34
C PHE A 16 20.89 16.27 2.39
N ASP A 17 20.67 17.57 2.14
CA ASP A 17 20.19 18.51 3.14
C ASP A 17 18.66 18.70 3.16
N ASN A 18 17.89 17.94 2.36
CA ASN A 18 16.43 18.01 2.39
C ASN A 18 15.77 16.70 2.87
N PRO A 19 15.45 16.59 4.18
CA PRO A 19 14.83 15.39 4.75
C PRO A 19 13.50 15.01 4.09
N GLU A 20 12.69 15.98 3.68
CA GLU A 20 11.40 15.71 3.03
C GLU A 20 11.58 15.11 1.63
N LEU A 21 12.54 15.61 0.86
CA LEU A 21 12.88 15.06 -0.46
C LEU A 21 13.36 13.61 -0.34
N LEU A 22 14.21 13.33 0.64
CA LEU A 22 14.65 11.97 0.94
C LEU A 22 13.47 11.07 1.33
N ALA A 23 12.56 11.54 2.19
CA ALA A 23 11.36 10.80 2.57
C ALA A 23 10.48 10.42 1.37
N LYS A 24 10.27 11.35 0.41
CA LYS A 24 9.51 11.09 -0.83
C LYS A 24 10.17 9.98 -1.66
N LYS A 25 11.49 10.04 -1.85
CA LYS A 25 12.26 9.03 -2.59
C LYS A 25 12.20 7.67 -1.91
N LEU A 26 12.39 7.63 -0.59
CA LEU A 26 12.32 6.41 0.22
C LEU A 26 10.92 5.76 0.13
N ASN A 27 9.85 6.56 0.19
CA ASN A 27 8.48 6.06 0.02
C ASN A 27 8.27 5.36 -1.34
N ASN A 28 8.71 6.00 -2.43
CA ASN A 28 8.57 5.44 -3.77
C ASN A 28 9.46 4.19 -3.95
N LYS A 29 10.70 4.20 -3.42
CA LYS A 29 11.59 3.01 -3.41
C LYS A 29 10.96 1.86 -2.61
N ALA A 30 10.32 2.13 -1.48
CA ALA A 30 9.60 1.11 -0.70
C ALA A 30 8.39 0.53 -1.43
N SER A 31 7.64 1.39 -2.13
CA SER A 31 6.47 1.00 -2.93
C SER A 31 6.83 -0.01 -4.02
N PHE A 32 8.02 0.12 -4.63
CA PHE A 32 8.55 -0.88 -5.56
C PHE A 32 8.68 -2.27 -4.91
N TYR A 33 9.23 -2.36 -3.70
CA TYR A 33 9.36 -3.64 -2.97
C TYR A 33 8.01 -4.26 -2.58
N LEU A 34 6.96 -3.44 -2.42
CA LEU A 34 5.61 -3.91 -2.15
C LEU A 34 4.90 -4.47 -3.38
N MET A 35 5.25 -3.97 -4.58
CA MET A 35 4.63 -4.33 -5.85
C MET A 35 5.43 -5.37 -6.66
N ALA A 36 6.70 -5.62 -6.33
CA ALA A 36 7.52 -6.62 -6.99
C ALA A 36 6.91 -8.03 -6.92
N ASP A 37 7.18 -8.86 -7.95
CA ASP A 37 6.74 -10.26 -8.00
C ASP A 37 7.21 -11.02 -6.75
N GLU A 38 8.47 -10.82 -6.37
CA GLU A 38 9.04 -11.27 -5.10
C GLU A 38 8.90 -10.17 -4.05
N ARG A 39 7.71 -10.08 -3.46
CA ARG A 39 7.40 -9.07 -2.43
C ARG A 39 8.38 -9.16 -1.26
N ASN A 40 9.14 -8.08 -1.03
CA ASN A 40 10.07 -7.96 0.09
C ASN A 40 9.54 -6.96 1.14
N TYR A 41 8.63 -7.46 1.98
CA TYR A 41 7.97 -6.63 2.99
C TYR A 41 8.95 -6.05 4.01
N ASP A 42 10.00 -6.79 4.37
CA ASP A 42 10.99 -6.34 5.36
C ASP A 42 11.76 -5.12 4.86
N LYS A 43 12.26 -5.18 3.61
CA LYS A 43 12.96 -4.04 3.01
C LYS A 43 12.03 -2.84 2.83
N ALA A 44 10.77 -3.06 2.44
CA ALA A 44 9.77 -1.98 2.37
C ALA A 44 9.53 -1.33 3.73
N ILE A 45 9.35 -2.12 4.80
CA ILE A 45 9.14 -1.61 6.17
C ILE A 45 10.33 -0.78 6.64
N VAL A 46 11.57 -1.25 6.40
CA VAL A 46 12.79 -0.51 6.76
C VAL A 46 12.83 0.85 6.05
N LEU A 47 12.59 0.88 4.73
CA LEU A 47 12.61 2.12 3.96
C LEU A 47 11.50 3.10 4.39
N LEU A 48 10.30 2.61 4.65
CA LEU A 48 9.17 3.43 5.12
C LEU A 48 9.41 3.97 6.53
N THR A 49 10.04 3.16 7.40
CA THR A 49 10.44 3.61 8.74
C THR A 49 11.51 4.69 8.66
N LYS A 50 12.50 4.56 7.76
CA LYS A 50 13.48 5.61 7.49
C LYS A 50 12.79 6.88 6.96
N ALA A 51 11.86 6.75 6.00
CA ALA A 51 11.11 7.88 5.46
C ALA A 51 10.33 8.64 6.55
N LEU A 52 9.71 7.91 7.50
CA LEU A 52 8.99 8.51 8.61
C LEU A 52 9.93 9.29 9.55
N LYS A 53 11.12 8.75 9.85
CA LYS A 53 12.13 9.44 10.66
C LYS A 53 12.63 10.73 9.99
N GLU A 54 12.83 10.72 8.67
CA GLU A 54 13.22 11.93 7.94
C GLU A 54 12.12 13.02 8.00
N MET A 55 10.85 12.61 7.97
CA MET A 55 9.73 13.54 8.18
C MET A 55 9.71 14.16 9.59
N GLU A 56 10.06 13.38 10.61
CA GLU A 56 10.17 13.88 11.99
C GLU A 56 11.28 14.92 12.13
N LYS A 57 12.45 14.70 11.49
CA LYS A 57 13.54 15.69 11.47
C LYS A 57 13.12 17.01 10.82
N ASN A 58 12.38 16.95 9.70
CA ASN A 58 11.88 18.14 9.02
C ASN A 58 10.97 19.00 9.94
N ASN A 59 10.10 18.34 10.72
CA ASN A 59 9.20 19.02 11.66
C ASN A 59 9.94 19.71 12.82
N LEU A 60 11.12 19.21 13.21
CA LEU A 60 11.93 19.82 14.26
C LEU A 60 12.71 21.05 13.77
N GLN A 61 13.04 21.10 12.48
CA GLN A 61 13.87 22.16 11.90
C GLN A 61 13.06 23.40 11.48
N GLN A 62 11.74 23.30 11.28
CA GLN A 62 10.92 24.44 10.90
C GLN A 62 10.45 25.24 12.13
N PRO A 63 10.98 26.45 12.38
CA PRO A 63 10.46 27.32 13.44
C PRO A 63 9.01 27.70 13.12
N MET A 64 8.11 27.52 14.09
CA MET A 64 6.66 27.77 14.04
C MET A 64 6.24 29.19 13.59
N THR A 65 7.17 30.09 13.29
CA THR A 65 6.95 31.53 13.13
C THR A 65 6.57 31.97 11.71
N THR A 66 6.58 31.11 10.69
CA THR A 66 6.24 31.48 9.30
C THR A 66 5.07 30.70 8.69
N LEU A 67 4.22 30.06 9.50
CA LEU A 67 3.00 29.36 9.03
C LEU A 67 1.88 30.28 8.51
N ASN A 68 2.12 31.59 8.42
CA ASN A 68 1.14 32.55 7.92
C ASN A 68 1.25 32.64 6.38
N ASN A 69 0.43 31.87 5.69
CA ASN A 69 0.03 31.99 4.28
C ASN A 69 1.01 31.57 3.17
N GLU A 70 2.22 31.10 3.46
CA GLU A 70 3.06 30.54 2.39
C GLU A 70 2.68 29.09 2.06
N GLY A 71 1.95 28.94 0.96
CA GLY A 71 2.22 27.84 0.05
C GLY A 71 1.41 26.56 0.19
N ILE A 72 0.08 26.62 0.40
CA ILE A 72 -0.74 25.59 -0.24
C ILE A 72 -0.48 25.75 -1.73
N CYS A 73 0.25 24.81 -2.31
CA CYS A 73 0.59 24.83 -3.71
C CYS A 73 -0.70 24.75 -4.54
N THR A 74 -1.26 25.91 -4.91
CA THR A 74 -2.45 26.03 -5.74
C THR A 74 -2.14 25.79 -7.21
N SER A 75 -0.87 25.93 -7.60
CA SER A 75 -0.40 25.82 -8.99
C SER A 75 0.03 24.41 -9.39
N CYS A 76 0.48 23.59 -8.46
CA CYS A 76 0.91 22.24 -8.77
C CYS A 76 -0.23 21.24 -8.65
N LYS A 77 -0.23 20.27 -9.56
CA LYS A 77 -1.06 19.07 -9.46
C LYS A 77 -0.74 18.20 -8.23
N CYS A 78 -0.12 18.71 -7.16
CA CYS A 78 0.14 17.96 -5.94
C CYS A 78 -0.99 18.07 -4.90
N THR A 79 -2.11 18.74 -5.21
CA THR A 79 -3.32 18.65 -4.37
C THR A 79 -3.74 17.19 -4.22
N CYS A 80 -4.36 16.85 -3.08
CA CYS A 80 -4.86 15.50 -2.81
C CYS A 80 -5.70 14.95 -3.98
N LYS A 81 -6.40 15.81 -4.72
CA LYS A 81 -7.21 15.41 -5.88
C LYS A 81 -6.40 14.62 -6.92
N ASN A 82 -5.18 15.03 -7.21
CA ASN A 82 -4.36 14.45 -8.28
C ASN A 82 -3.41 13.35 -7.79
N LEU A 83 -3.02 13.39 -6.51
CA LEU A 83 -2.32 12.28 -5.83
C LEU A 83 -3.03 10.93 -6.01
N PHE A 84 -4.34 10.97 -6.23
CA PHE A 84 -5.18 9.77 -6.35
C PHE A 84 -5.66 9.50 -7.79
N SER A 85 -5.66 10.49 -8.68
CA SER A 85 -6.05 10.27 -10.08
C SER A 85 -4.94 9.62 -10.92
N GLU A 86 -3.67 9.77 -10.55
CA GLU A 86 -2.52 9.29 -11.34
C GLU A 86 -1.99 7.90 -10.95
N SER A 87 -2.71 7.11 -10.15
CA SER A 87 -2.26 5.75 -9.76
C SER A 87 -2.14 4.76 -10.93
N HIS A 88 -2.54 5.14 -12.14
CA HIS A 88 -2.24 4.42 -13.37
C HIS A 88 -0.91 4.88 -13.98
N PHE A 89 0.19 4.81 -13.23
CA PHE A 89 1.50 4.77 -13.87
C PHE A 89 1.59 3.44 -14.60
N ASN A 90 1.33 3.50 -15.90
CA ASN A 90 1.69 2.48 -16.86
C ASN A 90 3.20 2.22 -16.66
N THR A 91 3.57 1.16 -15.94
CA THR A 91 4.95 0.74 -15.68
C THR A 91 5.67 0.27 -16.95
N ASN A 92 5.12 0.59 -18.13
CA ASN A 92 5.77 0.52 -19.43
C ASN A 92 6.86 1.60 -19.60
N SER A 93 7.56 1.96 -18.51
CA SER A 93 8.88 2.55 -18.62
C SER A 93 9.81 1.43 -19.05
N ASN A 94 10.09 1.36 -20.35
CA ASN A 94 11.26 0.70 -20.89
C ASN A 94 12.44 0.91 -19.94
N ASN A 95 13.00 -0.21 -19.50
CA ASN A 95 14.30 -0.43 -18.85
C ASN A 95 15.36 0.67 -19.11
N HIS A 96 15.17 1.86 -18.57
CA HIS A 96 16.28 2.72 -18.22
C HIS A 96 16.69 2.27 -16.84
N ASN A 97 17.68 1.38 -16.83
CA ASN A 97 18.57 1.16 -15.70
C ASN A 97 19.09 2.52 -15.25
N ASN A 98 18.36 3.19 -14.36
CA ASN A 98 18.99 4.05 -13.41
C ASN A 98 19.78 3.09 -12.52
N ASN A 99 21.05 2.89 -12.88
CA ASN A 99 22.07 2.49 -11.94
C ASN A 99 22.02 3.51 -10.80
N TYR A 100 21.18 3.23 -9.81
CA TYR A 100 21.52 3.60 -8.45
C TYR A 100 22.68 2.66 -8.13
N ASP A 101 23.89 3.10 -8.45
CA ASP A 101 25.11 2.51 -7.90
C ASP A 101 24.95 2.68 -6.38
N ASP A 102 24.46 1.62 -5.73
CA ASP A 102 24.41 1.42 -4.28
C ASP A 102 25.88 1.25 -3.79
N ASP A 103 26.74 2.26 -4.04
CA ASP A 103 28.10 2.37 -3.51
C ASP A 103 28.10 3.15 -2.18
N ASP A 104 27.13 2.84 -1.31
CA ASP A 104 27.16 3.26 0.11
C ASP A 104 27.44 2.02 0.98
N ASP A 105 28.66 1.49 0.80
CA ASP A 105 29.37 0.81 1.88
C ASP A 105 29.78 1.91 2.88
N ASP A 106 29.07 1.99 4.00
CA ASP A 106 29.56 2.37 5.34
C ASP A 106 28.38 2.86 6.20
N GLU A 107 27.77 1.94 6.93
CA GLU A 107 27.66 2.08 8.39
C GLU A 107 27.09 0.79 9.00
N GLU A 108 27.89 0.26 9.92
CA GLU A 108 27.73 -0.97 10.68
C GLU A 108 26.32 -1.14 11.25
N MET A 109 25.64 -2.23 10.88
CA MET A 109 24.69 -2.87 11.77
C MET A 109 25.07 -4.32 11.98
N GLU A 110 25.29 -4.62 13.25
CA GLU A 110 25.79 -5.85 13.82
C GLU A 110 25.00 -7.10 13.36
N ASN A 111 25.71 -7.96 12.64
CA ASN A 111 25.95 -9.36 12.98
C ASN A 111 24.74 -10.25 13.35
N GLU A 112 24.00 -10.73 12.35
CA GLU A 112 23.38 -12.07 12.41
C GLU A 112 23.56 -12.79 11.05
N ASN A 113 24.48 -13.77 11.04
CA ASN A 113 24.68 -14.73 9.96
C ASN A 113 23.48 -15.69 9.86
N PRO A 114 23.02 -16.04 8.64
CA PRO A 114 23.26 -17.42 8.24
C PRO A 114 23.61 -17.63 6.76
N SER A 115 24.60 -18.51 6.58
CA SER A 115 24.84 -19.49 5.51
C SER A 115 24.36 -19.19 4.09
N ARG A 116 25.37 -18.91 3.25
CA ARG A 116 25.39 -19.09 1.79
C ARG A 116 25.17 -20.56 1.43
N ASP A 117 24.21 -20.82 0.55
CA ASP A 117 24.34 -21.87 -0.45
C ASP A 117 23.70 -21.44 -1.78
N ASN A 118 24.54 -21.58 -2.81
CA ASN A 118 24.35 -21.52 -4.27
C ASN A 118 22.94 -21.34 -4.84
N PHE A 119 22.75 -20.35 -5.73
CA PHE A 119 22.02 -20.57 -6.99
C PHE A 119 22.41 -19.53 -8.05
N HIS A 120 23.25 -19.94 -8.99
CA HIS A 120 23.41 -19.32 -10.29
C HIS A 120 22.77 -20.25 -11.33
N GLN A 121 22.21 -19.65 -12.39
CA GLN A 121 21.80 -20.28 -13.65
C GLN A 121 20.31 -20.67 -13.77
N GLN A 122 19.45 -19.70 -14.10
CA GLN A 122 18.40 -19.94 -15.10
C GLN A 122 17.94 -18.65 -15.79
N GLN A 123 18.70 -18.22 -16.80
CA GLN A 123 18.17 -17.37 -17.87
C GLN A 123 17.95 -18.23 -19.13
N GLN A 124 16.95 -17.83 -19.90
CA GLN A 124 16.61 -18.25 -21.28
C GLN A 124 15.56 -19.37 -21.42
N ARG A 125 14.28 -18.95 -21.47
CA ARG A 125 13.33 -19.45 -22.49
C ARG A 125 12.36 -18.33 -22.90
N LYS A 126 12.69 -17.62 -23.99
CA LYS A 126 11.73 -16.86 -24.79
C LYS A 126 10.84 -17.86 -25.54
N LYS A 127 9.52 -17.68 -25.48
CA LYS A 127 8.58 -18.31 -26.41
C LYS A 127 7.73 -17.22 -27.08
N ASN A 128 7.72 -17.30 -28.41
CA ASN A 128 6.95 -16.51 -29.36
C ASN A 128 5.44 -16.65 -29.10
N CYS A 129 4.70 -15.54 -29.23
CA CYS A 129 3.26 -15.58 -29.46
C CYS A 129 2.91 -14.78 -30.71
N VAL A 130 2.24 -15.49 -31.61
CA VAL A 130 1.70 -15.07 -32.90
C VAL A 130 0.36 -14.39 -32.67
N SER A 131 0.11 -13.32 -33.42
CA SER A 131 -1.13 -12.54 -33.49
C SER A 131 -2.25 -13.32 -34.20
N SER A 132 -3.49 -13.22 -33.71
CA SER A 132 -4.70 -13.34 -34.54
C SER A 132 -5.87 -12.62 -33.87
N GLU A 133 -6.66 -11.98 -34.73
CA GLU A 133 -7.69 -10.97 -34.48
C GLU A 133 -9.07 -11.57 -34.14
N ASP A 134 -9.90 -10.70 -33.54
CA ASP A 134 -11.36 -10.59 -33.61
C ASP A 134 -12.28 -11.77 -33.27
N ASN A 135 -12.97 -11.66 -32.12
CA ASN A 135 -14.44 -11.74 -32.15
C ASN A 135 -15.11 -11.08 -30.94
N SER A 136 -16.02 -10.16 -31.23
CA SER A 136 -16.85 -9.41 -30.28
C SER A 136 -18.02 -10.28 -29.79
N GLY A 137 -18.06 -10.53 -28.49
CA GLY A 137 -19.16 -11.20 -27.81
C GLY A 137 -19.06 -10.95 -26.31
N ASN A 138 -19.86 -10.01 -25.81
CA ASN A 138 -19.94 -9.61 -24.41
C ASN A 138 -20.30 -10.80 -23.51
N ASN A 139 -19.27 -11.46 -23.00
CA ASN A 139 -19.34 -12.42 -21.94
C ASN A 139 -18.40 -11.89 -20.85
N TYR A 140 -18.95 -11.25 -19.81
CA TYR A 140 -18.22 -10.86 -18.61
C TYR A 140 -17.88 -12.13 -17.81
N ASN A 141 -17.01 -12.93 -18.42
CA ASN A 141 -16.30 -14.00 -17.78
C ASN A 141 -15.08 -13.31 -17.14
N SER A 142 -15.19 -12.97 -15.86
CA SER A 142 -14.03 -12.57 -15.04
C SER A 142 -13.06 -13.74 -15.00
N ASN A 143 -12.26 -13.81 -16.05
CA ASN A 143 -11.21 -14.79 -16.29
C ASN A 143 -10.03 -14.44 -15.37
N SER A 144 -10.29 -14.44 -14.06
CA SER A 144 -9.30 -14.64 -13.02
C SER A 144 -8.89 -16.11 -13.06
N ASN A 145 -8.28 -16.50 -14.19
CA ASN A 145 -7.84 -17.85 -14.43
C ASN A 145 -6.36 -17.95 -14.05
N ASN A 146 -6.12 -18.79 -13.06
CA ASN A 146 -4.88 -19.47 -12.74
C ASN A 146 -3.80 -18.68 -12.02
N ASN A 147 -3.95 -18.62 -10.69
CA ASN A 147 -3.01 -19.30 -9.81
C ASN A 147 -3.72 -19.87 -8.57
N ASN A 148 -3.96 -21.18 -8.61
CA ASN A 148 -4.11 -22.11 -7.48
C ASN A 148 -5.04 -21.72 -6.33
N GLY A 149 -6.32 -22.11 -6.43
CA GLY A 149 -6.94 -23.16 -5.60
C GLY A 149 -6.79 -23.17 -4.07
N ILE A 150 -6.21 -22.14 -3.45
CA ILE A 150 -6.34 -21.83 -2.03
C ILE A 150 -7.62 -21.01 -1.95
N GLY A 151 -8.71 -21.63 -1.51
CA GLY A 151 -9.93 -20.92 -1.13
C GLY A 151 -9.54 -19.79 -0.19
N THR A 152 -9.47 -18.57 -0.73
CA THR A 152 -8.99 -17.42 0.00
C THR A 152 -9.88 -17.27 1.22
N LEU A 153 -9.29 -16.84 2.33
CA LEU A 153 -10.08 -16.33 3.45
C LEU A 153 -10.71 -15.03 2.96
N ASN A 154 -11.79 -15.18 2.20
CA ASN A 154 -12.24 -14.33 1.08
C ASN A 154 -12.65 -12.92 1.49
N GLY A 155 -11.68 -12.05 1.71
CA GLY A 155 -11.92 -10.62 1.69
C GLY A 155 -10.90 -9.93 0.81
N PHE A 156 -11.36 -8.94 0.05
CA PHE A 156 -10.53 -8.06 -0.75
C PHE A 156 -9.72 -7.14 0.16
N VAL A 157 -8.40 -7.13 -0.02
CA VAL A 157 -7.50 -6.20 0.67
C VAL A 157 -6.89 -5.29 -0.39
N TYR A 158 -7.05 -3.98 -0.22
CA TYR A 158 -6.39 -3.02 -1.08
C TYR A 158 -4.88 -3.05 -0.82
N ASN A 159 -4.11 -3.40 -1.85
CA ASN A 159 -2.69 -3.73 -1.75
C ASN A 159 -1.77 -2.85 -2.60
N GLN A 160 -2.31 -1.79 -3.21
CA GLN A 160 -1.55 -0.86 -4.05
C GLN A 160 -0.98 0.28 -3.18
N PRO A 161 0.34 0.48 -3.13
CA PRO A 161 0.91 1.57 -2.35
C PRO A 161 0.64 2.93 -3.02
N PHE A 162 0.58 3.99 -2.20
CA PHE A 162 0.50 5.36 -2.71
C PHE A 162 1.90 5.86 -3.09
N LEU A 163 2.03 6.32 -4.33
CA LEU A 163 3.26 6.91 -4.85
C LEU A 163 3.21 8.43 -4.71
N VAL A 164 4.37 9.03 -4.40
CA VAL A 164 4.57 10.46 -4.54
C VAL A 164 4.77 10.78 -6.02
N PRO A 165 4.01 11.72 -6.62
CA PRO A 165 4.17 12.08 -8.03
C PRO A 165 5.59 12.59 -8.31
N LYS A 166 6.16 12.20 -9.46
CA LYS A 166 7.51 12.62 -9.87
C LYS A 166 7.68 14.13 -9.88
N SER A 167 6.67 14.86 -10.32
CA SER A 167 6.67 16.32 -10.31
C SER A 167 6.82 16.92 -8.92
N CYS A 168 6.30 16.27 -7.87
CA CYS A 168 6.45 16.76 -6.49
C CYS A 168 7.87 16.45 -5.94
N ILE A 169 8.57 15.45 -6.49
CA ILE A 169 9.97 15.13 -6.16
C ILE A 169 10.91 16.06 -6.92
N GLU A 170 10.76 16.17 -8.23
CA GLU A 170 11.63 16.95 -9.12
C GLU A 170 11.60 18.45 -8.79
N ASN A 171 10.42 18.99 -8.48
CA ASN A 171 10.26 20.40 -8.11
C ASN A 171 10.37 20.63 -6.59
N ASN A 172 10.76 19.61 -5.82
CA ASN A 172 10.85 19.66 -4.36
C ASN A 172 9.60 20.27 -3.68
N HIS A 173 8.40 19.91 -4.14
CA HIS A 173 7.16 20.50 -3.62
C HIS A 173 6.88 20.03 -2.19
N TYR A 174 6.68 20.97 -1.27
CA TYR A 174 6.25 20.67 0.10
C TYR A 174 4.90 19.95 0.12
N MET A 175 4.85 18.76 0.73
CA MET A 175 3.63 17.94 0.81
C MET A 175 2.99 17.93 2.20
N GLY A 176 3.73 18.33 3.23
CA GLY A 176 3.28 18.37 4.63
C GLY A 176 2.58 17.08 5.06
N ASN A 177 1.38 17.21 5.64
CA ASN A 177 0.58 16.09 6.16
C ASN A 177 0.24 15.02 5.12
N ASN A 178 0.18 15.38 3.82
CA ASN A 178 -0.09 14.38 2.77
C ASN A 178 1.02 13.35 2.67
N LEU A 179 2.28 13.78 2.80
CA LEU A 179 3.41 12.86 2.76
C LEU A 179 3.45 11.96 4.00
N SER A 180 3.20 12.52 5.18
CA SER A 180 3.06 11.73 6.41
C SER A 180 1.96 10.67 6.28
N PHE A 181 0.80 11.05 5.73
CA PHE A 181 -0.28 10.12 5.45
C PHE A 181 0.15 8.99 4.50
N ILE A 182 0.76 9.33 3.36
CA ILE A 182 1.22 8.35 2.37
C ILE A 182 2.18 7.33 2.98
N ILE A 183 3.17 7.81 3.75
CA ILE A 183 4.17 6.97 4.41
C ILE A 183 3.49 6.04 5.44
N LEU A 184 2.62 6.59 6.30
CA LEU A 184 1.91 5.80 7.32
C LEU A 184 1.00 4.75 6.70
N PHE A 185 0.27 5.11 5.64
CA PHE A 185 -0.58 4.19 4.91
C PHE A 185 0.23 3.04 4.29
N ASN A 186 1.32 3.37 3.59
CA ASN A 186 2.17 2.37 2.96
C ASN A 186 2.84 1.47 4.01
N LEU A 187 3.21 2.01 5.17
CA LEU A 187 3.78 1.24 6.28
C LEU A 187 2.73 0.28 6.89
N ALA A 188 1.50 0.75 7.08
CA ALA A 188 0.39 -0.11 7.50
C ALA A 188 0.15 -1.23 6.48
N SER A 189 0.09 -0.89 5.19
CA SER A 189 -0.08 -1.86 4.10
C SER A 189 1.02 -2.92 4.08
N ALA A 190 2.28 -2.51 4.24
CA ALA A 190 3.41 -3.43 4.30
C ALA A 190 3.29 -4.44 5.45
N HIS A 191 2.94 -3.99 6.65
CA HIS A 191 2.70 -4.87 7.79
C HIS A 191 1.49 -5.79 7.58
N HIS A 192 0.39 -5.27 7.00
CA HIS A 192 -0.81 -6.04 6.71
C HIS A 192 -0.52 -7.19 5.73
N LEU A 193 0.11 -6.87 4.60
CA LEU A 193 0.45 -7.85 3.56
C LEU A 193 1.47 -8.88 4.07
N LYS A 194 2.43 -8.45 4.90
CA LYS A 194 3.35 -9.37 5.58
C LYS A 194 2.60 -10.36 6.48
N ALA A 195 1.64 -9.87 7.28
CA ALA A 195 0.85 -10.73 8.15
C ALA A 195 0.01 -11.75 7.35
N ILE A 196 -0.63 -11.31 6.26
CA ILE A 196 -1.37 -12.18 5.34
C ILE A 196 -0.46 -13.27 4.76
N ALA A 197 0.74 -12.89 4.30
CA ALA A 197 1.71 -13.84 3.74
C ALA A 197 2.15 -14.90 4.77
N ILE A 198 2.39 -14.50 6.03
CA ILE A 198 2.73 -15.43 7.12
C ILE A 198 1.58 -16.41 7.38
N ILE A 199 0.35 -15.91 7.45
CA ILE A 199 -0.85 -16.75 7.65
C ILE A 199 -1.02 -17.74 6.50
N ALA A 200 -0.82 -17.30 5.25
CA ALA A 200 -0.94 -18.14 4.06
C ALA A 200 0.10 -19.29 4.08
N ARG A 201 1.37 -18.98 4.39
CA ARG A 201 2.43 -19.99 4.52
C ARG A 201 2.11 -21.01 5.62
N ALA A 202 1.63 -20.55 6.77
CA ALA A 202 1.29 -21.42 7.90
C ALA A 202 0.17 -22.42 7.58
N ARG A 203 -0.76 -22.06 6.67
CA ARG A 203 -1.81 -22.98 6.21
C ARG A 203 -1.29 -24.04 5.25
N ASN A 204 -0.45 -23.63 4.30
CA ASN A 204 0.04 -24.54 3.26
C ASN A 204 1.04 -25.58 3.82
N GLY A 205 1.80 -25.23 4.86
CA GLY A 205 2.75 -26.14 5.49
C GLY A 205 2.13 -27.21 6.40
N GLY A 206 0.82 -27.18 6.68
CA GLY A 206 0.18 -28.06 7.66
C GLY A 206 -0.20 -29.47 7.19
N ASN A 207 -0.06 -29.79 5.91
CA ASN A 207 -0.58 -31.05 5.34
C ASN A 207 0.47 -32.19 5.20
N THR A 208 1.72 -32.00 5.60
CA THR A 208 2.72 -33.08 5.58
C THR A 208 2.57 -33.94 6.84
N THR A 209 1.92 -35.09 6.67
CA THR A 209 1.25 -35.99 7.62
C THR A 209 2.14 -36.86 8.53
N THR A 210 3.39 -36.54 8.81
CA THR A 210 4.27 -37.47 9.55
C THR A 210 4.93 -36.85 10.78
N GLY A 211 4.36 -37.12 11.96
CA GLY A 211 5.12 -37.17 13.22
C GLY A 211 4.71 -36.15 14.29
N ALA A 212 4.29 -36.68 15.43
CA ALA A 212 3.76 -36.05 16.65
C ALA A 212 4.63 -35.00 17.39
N GLY A 213 5.38 -34.11 16.71
CA GLY A 213 6.36 -33.22 17.36
C GLY A 213 6.24 -31.70 17.15
N THR A 214 5.20 -31.17 16.50
CA THR A 214 5.19 -29.79 15.95
C THR A 214 4.35 -28.74 16.69
N THR A 215 3.95 -28.96 17.95
CA THR A 215 3.05 -28.03 18.67
C THR A 215 3.64 -26.66 19.00
N ASP A 216 4.95 -26.53 19.23
CA ASP A 216 5.53 -25.29 19.77
C ASP A 216 5.73 -24.17 18.72
N ASN A 217 6.07 -24.52 17.47
CA ASN A 217 6.36 -23.54 16.42
C ASN A 217 5.10 -22.71 16.02
N ASN A 218 3.91 -23.31 16.13
CA ASN A 218 2.66 -22.64 15.76
C ASN A 218 2.28 -21.49 16.72
N LYS A 219 2.67 -21.60 18.00
CA LYS A 219 2.37 -20.56 19.00
C LYS A 219 3.18 -19.29 18.74
N SER A 220 4.47 -19.43 18.39
CA SER A 220 5.35 -18.29 18.08
C SER A 220 4.85 -17.50 16.87
N THR A 221 4.53 -18.20 15.76
CA THR A 221 4.01 -17.58 14.53
C THR A 221 2.71 -16.81 14.75
N ARG A 222 1.78 -17.37 15.53
CA ARG A 222 0.52 -16.70 15.88
C ARG A 222 0.76 -15.42 16.67
N ASN A 223 1.66 -15.46 17.65
CA ASN A 223 1.99 -14.28 18.46
C ASN A 223 2.65 -13.18 17.64
N SER A 224 3.59 -13.55 16.75
CA SER A 224 4.24 -12.60 15.83
C SER A 224 3.22 -11.96 14.88
N THR A 225 2.34 -12.76 14.28
CA THR A 225 1.26 -12.28 13.40
C THR A 225 0.32 -11.33 14.14
N ARG A 226 -0.07 -11.67 15.37
CA ARG A 226 -0.92 -10.82 16.22
C ARG A 226 -0.29 -9.46 16.46
N ARG A 227 1.01 -9.41 16.78
CA ARG A 227 1.76 -8.16 16.99
C ARG A 227 1.83 -7.32 15.71
N LEU A 228 2.07 -7.96 14.56
CA LEU A 228 2.07 -7.28 13.26
C LEU A 228 0.71 -6.64 12.95
N LEU A 229 -0.39 -7.37 13.14
CA LEU A 229 -1.74 -6.86 12.91
C LEU A 229 -2.12 -5.75 13.89
N GLN A 230 -1.67 -5.82 15.15
CA GLN A 230 -1.88 -4.75 16.13
C GLN A 230 -1.20 -3.45 15.70
N LYS A 231 0.06 -3.52 15.25
CA LYS A 231 0.78 -2.37 14.69
C LYS A 231 0.07 -1.84 13.44
N THR A 232 -0.38 -2.73 12.56
CA THR A 232 -1.12 -2.38 11.35
C THR A 232 -2.39 -1.57 11.69
N LEU A 233 -3.15 -2.01 12.69
CA LEU A 233 -4.36 -1.33 13.15
C LEU A 233 -4.05 0.12 13.59
N GLN A 234 -3.04 0.28 14.46
CA GLN A 234 -2.62 1.60 14.95
C GLN A 234 -2.18 2.53 13.81
N LEU A 235 -1.42 2.00 12.84
CA LEU A 235 -0.95 2.80 11.71
C LEU A 235 -2.10 3.25 10.79
N TYR A 236 -3.08 2.38 10.53
CA TYR A 236 -4.28 2.78 9.77
C TYR A 236 -5.14 3.79 10.52
N GLU A 237 -5.28 3.66 11.85
CA GLU A 237 -6.00 4.64 12.68
C GLU A 237 -5.32 6.02 12.64
N LEU A 238 -3.99 6.07 12.77
CA LEU A 238 -3.22 7.32 12.64
C LEU A 238 -3.34 7.92 11.23
N ALA A 239 -3.23 7.09 10.19
CA ALA A 239 -3.40 7.53 8.81
C ALA A 239 -4.80 8.12 8.56
N TYR A 240 -5.84 7.49 9.13
CA TYR A 240 -7.22 7.99 9.05
C TYR A 240 -7.38 9.35 9.75
N GLN A 241 -6.83 9.51 10.96
CA GLN A 241 -6.86 10.77 11.69
C GLN A 241 -6.19 11.92 10.91
N LEU A 242 -5.07 11.64 10.23
CA LEU A 242 -4.40 12.62 9.37
C LEU A 242 -5.25 13.03 8.16
N ILE A 243 -5.94 12.10 7.51
CA ILE A 243 -6.84 12.46 6.40
C ILE A 243 -7.99 13.34 6.89
N MET A 244 -8.56 13.03 8.05
CA MET A 244 -9.65 13.80 8.63
C MET A 244 -9.20 15.22 9.00
N SER A 245 -7.98 15.39 9.54
CA SER A 245 -7.44 16.71 9.84
C SER A 245 -7.16 17.54 8.58
N VAL A 246 -6.68 16.90 7.50
CA VAL A 246 -6.47 17.55 6.19
C VAL A 246 -7.80 17.91 5.51
N SER A 247 -8.86 17.13 5.73
CA SER A 247 -10.17 17.41 5.12
C SER A 247 -10.82 18.66 5.71
N ALA A 248 -10.53 18.98 6.97
CA ALA A 248 -11.06 20.18 7.65
C ALA A 248 -10.57 21.50 7.03
N THR A 249 -9.46 21.49 6.29
CA THR A 249 -8.87 22.70 5.69
C THR A 249 -9.39 23.01 4.28
N GLY A 250 -10.46 22.34 3.83
CA GLY A 250 -11.12 22.62 2.54
C GLY A 250 -10.60 21.78 1.37
N CYS A 251 -9.96 20.64 1.64
CA CYS A 251 -9.55 19.70 0.61
C CYS A 251 -10.76 19.05 -0.11
N SER A 252 -10.59 18.68 -1.38
CA SER A 252 -11.63 18.07 -2.22
C SER A 252 -12.25 16.83 -1.55
N VAL A 253 -13.56 16.89 -1.29
CA VAL A 253 -14.37 15.82 -0.66
C VAL A 253 -14.13 14.45 -1.31
N SER A 254 -14.01 14.39 -2.64
CA SER A 254 -13.81 13.14 -3.39
C SER A 254 -12.54 12.37 -3.03
N GLY A 255 -11.42 13.06 -2.77
CA GLY A 255 -10.15 12.39 -2.42
C GLY A 255 -10.21 11.78 -1.02
N SER A 256 -10.81 12.51 -0.08
CA SER A 256 -11.05 12.03 1.29
C SER A 256 -11.95 10.79 1.32
N LEU A 257 -12.98 10.76 0.45
CA LEU A 257 -13.90 9.64 0.34
C LEU A 257 -13.20 8.35 -0.15
N ARG A 258 -12.42 8.42 -1.25
CA ARG A 258 -11.66 7.24 -1.74
C ARG A 258 -10.79 6.63 -0.64
N LEU A 259 -10.03 7.48 0.05
CA LEU A 259 -9.12 7.05 1.11
C LEU A 259 -9.86 6.42 2.28
N THR A 260 -11.00 7.02 2.68
CA THR A 260 -11.87 6.49 3.72
C THR A 260 -12.35 5.08 3.37
N MET A 261 -12.76 4.84 2.12
CA MET A 261 -13.18 3.52 1.64
C MET A 261 -12.02 2.52 1.69
N ILE A 262 -10.85 2.88 1.16
CA ILE A 262 -9.66 2.03 1.16
C ILE A 262 -9.26 1.62 2.59
N ILE A 263 -9.16 2.59 3.50
CA ILE A 263 -8.73 2.34 4.88
C ILE A 263 -9.77 1.49 5.61
N THR A 264 -11.06 1.83 5.46
CA THR A 264 -12.15 1.11 6.14
C THR A 264 -12.26 -0.33 5.64
N ASN A 265 -12.06 -0.57 4.34
CA ASN A 265 -11.95 -1.91 3.76
C ASN A 265 -10.77 -2.70 4.35
N ASN A 266 -9.59 -2.08 4.46
CA ASN A 266 -8.43 -2.78 5.01
C ASN A 266 -8.59 -3.04 6.53
N LEU A 267 -9.21 -2.13 7.27
CA LEU A 267 -9.55 -2.30 8.68
C LEU A 267 -10.56 -3.42 8.91
N SER A 268 -11.58 -3.56 8.06
CA SER A 268 -12.54 -4.66 8.17
C SER A 268 -11.84 -6.01 8.06
N GLU A 269 -10.88 -6.13 7.16
CA GLU A 269 -10.10 -7.36 6.96
C GLU A 269 -9.20 -7.69 8.14
N ILE A 270 -8.57 -6.69 8.74
CA ILE A 270 -7.79 -6.88 9.96
C ILE A 270 -8.70 -7.38 11.10
N HIS A 271 -9.86 -6.77 11.31
CA HIS A 271 -10.81 -7.20 12.33
C HIS A 271 -11.34 -8.62 12.10
N ARG A 272 -11.58 -8.98 10.83
CA ARG A 272 -11.94 -10.35 10.43
C ARG A 272 -10.85 -11.34 10.80
N ILE A 273 -9.58 -11.03 10.50
CA ILE A 273 -8.43 -11.87 10.85
C ILE A 273 -8.26 -12.00 12.37
N PHE A 274 -8.55 -10.93 13.14
CA PHE A 274 -8.57 -10.98 14.60
C PHE A 274 -9.73 -11.76 15.21
N GLY A 275 -10.75 -12.13 14.42
CA GLY A 275 -11.98 -12.74 14.92
C GLY A 275 -12.90 -11.76 15.65
N ASN A 276 -12.70 -10.44 15.47
CA ASN A 276 -13.60 -9.43 16.00
C ASN A 276 -14.73 -9.16 14.99
N SER A 277 -15.75 -10.02 15.01
CA SER A 277 -16.87 -9.99 14.06
C SER A 277 -17.69 -8.69 14.13
N GLU A 278 -17.88 -8.14 15.33
CA GLU A 278 -18.63 -6.90 15.54
C GLU A 278 -17.94 -5.72 14.85
N LYS A 279 -16.65 -5.48 15.14
CA LYS A 279 -15.91 -4.40 14.50
C LYS A 279 -15.76 -4.60 12.99
N HIS A 280 -15.55 -5.84 12.55
CA HIS A 280 -15.55 -6.17 11.14
C HIS A 280 -16.87 -5.73 10.46
N HIS A 281 -18.01 -6.06 11.06
CA HIS A 281 -19.32 -5.69 10.52
C HIS A 281 -19.53 -4.17 10.51
N LEU A 282 -19.16 -3.47 11.58
CA LEU A 282 -19.24 -2.00 11.65
C LEU A 282 -18.39 -1.34 10.54
N CYS A 283 -17.17 -1.83 10.30
CA CYS A 283 -16.35 -1.33 9.19
C CYS A 283 -17.02 -1.58 7.83
N LEU A 284 -17.60 -2.77 7.59
CA LEU A 284 -18.31 -3.05 6.34
C LEU A 284 -19.56 -2.20 6.15
N GLN A 285 -20.31 -1.93 7.22
CA GLN A 285 -21.46 -1.00 7.17
C GLN A 285 -21.01 0.41 6.80
N HIS A 286 -19.94 0.91 7.43
CA HIS A 286 -19.39 2.23 7.09
C HIS A 286 -18.89 2.29 5.64
N LEU A 287 -18.22 1.24 5.16
CA LEU A 287 -17.79 1.12 3.77
C LEU A 287 -19.00 1.14 2.82
N LEU A 288 -20.08 0.41 3.13
CA LEU A 288 -21.30 0.41 2.35
C LEU A 288 -21.95 1.81 2.31
N CYS A 289 -22.04 2.50 3.44
CA CYS A 289 -22.54 3.88 3.49
C CYS A 289 -21.70 4.83 2.62
N ALA A 290 -20.37 4.68 2.62
CA ALA A 290 -19.49 5.48 1.77
C ALA A 290 -19.69 5.19 0.28
N ILE A 291 -19.87 3.90 -0.10
CA ILE A 291 -20.21 3.50 -1.47
C ILE A 291 -21.56 4.11 -1.89
N MET A 292 -22.59 3.99 -1.05
CA MET A 292 -23.93 4.53 -1.33
C MET A 292 -23.90 6.06 -1.49
N TYR A 293 -23.22 6.76 -0.57
CA TYR A 293 -23.06 8.21 -0.66
C TYR A 293 -22.35 8.65 -1.95
N MET A 294 -21.31 7.92 -2.37
CA MET A 294 -20.60 8.17 -3.63
C MET A 294 -21.56 8.08 -4.84
N VAL A 295 -22.38 7.02 -4.86
CA VAL A 295 -23.38 6.80 -5.93
C VAL A 295 -24.46 7.87 -5.92
N ASP A 296 -25.04 8.18 -4.76
CA ASP A 296 -26.12 9.16 -4.62
C ASP A 296 -25.68 10.59 -4.97
N SER A 297 -24.43 10.92 -4.67
CA SER A 297 -23.87 12.24 -4.92
C SER A 297 -23.49 12.47 -6.39
N ASN A 298 -23.69 11.48 -7.28
CA ASN A 298 -23.24 11.49 -8.68
C ASN A 298 -21.78 11.93 -8.82
N ILE A 299 -20.93 11.58 -7.85
CA ILE A 299 -19.50 11.88 -7.98
C ILE A 299 -18.98 10.89 -9.02
N ASP A 300 -18.40 11.40 -10.12
CA ASP A 300 -17.93 10.58 -11.24
C ASP A 300 -17.16 9.34 -10.74
N ASN A 301 -17.82 8.16 -10.79
CA ASN A 301 -17.29 6.93 -10.22
C ASN A 301 -15.91 6.58 -10.79
N ASN A 302 -15.68 6.92 -12.06
CA ASN A 302 -14.41 6.71 -12.76
C ASN A 302 -13.25 7.57 -12.22
N VAL A 303 -13.53 8.61 -11.44
CA VAL A 303 -12.51 9.50 -10.87
C VAL A 303 -12.09 9.05 -9.47
N ILE A 304 -12.96 8.35 -8.74
CA ILE A 304 -12.71 7.96 -7.34
C ILE A 304 -12.11 6.57 -7.27
N LEU A 305 -12.75 5.55 -7.85
CA LEU A 305 -12.30 4.16 -7.76
C LEU A 305 -12.19 3.55 -9.14
N THR A 306 -11.18 2.72 -9.33
CA THR A 306 -11.13 1.86 -10.50
C THR A 306 -12.27 0.83 -10.41
N PRO A 307 -12.82 0.36 -11.53
CA PRO A 307 -13.85 -0.69 -11.51
C PRO A 307 -13.40 -1.93 -10.72
N GLN A 308 -12.12 -2.28 -10.79
CA GLN A 308 -11.53 -3.42 -10.08
C GLN A 308 -11.51 -3.23 -8.56
N GLU A 309 -11.18 -2.02 -8.09
CA GLU A 309 -11.24 -1.69 -6.66
C GLU A 309 -12.68 -1.74 -6.15
N LEU A 310 -13.61 -1.16 -6.92
CA LEU A 310 -15.02 -1.11 -6.57
C LEU A 310 -15.64 -2.51 -6.49
N ASP A 311 -15.35 -3.38 -7.46
CA ASP A 311 -15.77 -4.79 -7.45
C ASP A 311 -15.23 -5.51 -6.20
N GLY A 312 -13.95 -5.29 -5.86
CA GLY A 312 -13.35 -5.83 -4.65
C GLY A 312 -14.07 -5.38 -3.37
N PHE A 313 -14.42 -4.10 -3.28
CA PHE A 313 -15.19 -3.57 -2.15
C PHE A 313 -16.60 -4.16 -2.11
N PHE A 314 -17.28 -4.30 -3.25
CA PHE A 314 -18.59 -4.95 -3.32
C PHE A 314 -18.56 -6.41 -2.88
N CYS A 315 -17.52 -7.16 -3.23
CA CYS A 315 -17.34 -8.52 -2.72
C CYS A 315 -17.32 -8.57 -1.19
N ASN A 316 -16.68 -7.59 -0.54
CA ASN A 316 -16.61 -7.52 0.92
C ASN A 316 -17.93 -7.09 1.58
N VAL A 317 -18.67 -6.16 0.99
CA VAL A 317 -19.94 -5.67 1.58
C VAL A 317 -21.16 -6.52 1.21
N SER A 318 -21.07 -7.38 0.18
CA SER A 318 -22.16 -8.24 -0.29
C SER A 318 -22.85 -9.05 0.83
N PRO A 319 -22.14 -9.68 1.80
CA PRO A 319 -22.78 -10.38 2.92
C PRO A 319 -23.66 -9.47 3.80
N VAL A 320 -23.31 -8.19 3.91
CA VAL A 320 -24.12 -7.19 4.65
C VAL A 320 -25.38 -6.82 3.86
N MET A 321 -25.26 -6.66 2.54
CA MET A 321 -26.38 -6.28 1.67
C MET A 321 -27.43 -7.37 1.52
N ILE A 322 -27.01 -8.62 1.36
CA ILE A 322 -27.93 -9.76 1.17
C ILE A 322 -28.62 -10.14 2.49
N GLY A 323 -28.03 -9.75 3.62
CA GLY A 323 -28.43 -10.16 4.95
C GLY A 323 -28.14 -11.64 5.19
N ASN A 324 -27.71 -11.99 6.41
CA ASN A 324 -27.56 -13.38 6.81
C ASN A 324 -28.94 -14.04 7.01
N ARG A 325 -29.74 -14.19 5.94
CA ARG A 325 -31.04 -14.86 5.96
C ARG A 325 -30.93 -16.39 6.08
N LYS A 326 -29.80 -16.91 6.58
CA LYS A 326 -29.65 -18.37 6.80
C LYS A 326 -30.63 -18.91 7.84
N ASP A 327 -31.20 -18.04 8.67
CA ASP A 327 -32.15 -18.43 9.73
C ASP A 327 -33.63 -18.20 9.36
N ALA A 328 -33.96 -17.68 8.17
CA ALA A 328 -35.33 -17.28 7.82
C ALA A 328 -36.10 -18.25 6.91
N CYS A 329 -35.48 -19.33 6.40
CA CYS A 329 -36.11 -20.19 5.37
C CYS A 329 -36.44 -21.64 5.80
N ALA A 330 -36.44 -21.96 7.10
CA ALA A 330 -36.78 -23.32 7.57
C ALA A 330 -37.81 -23.32 8.71
N GLN A 331 -38.93 -22.65 8.51
CA GLN A 331 -40.17 -22.91 9.27
C GLN A 331 -41.35 -22.92 8.29
N VAL A 332 -41.40 -23.94 7.44
CA VAL A 332 -42.67 -24.38 6.84
C VAL A 332 -43.06 -25.63 7.63
N ALA A 333 -44.05 -25.46 8.50
CA ALA A 333 -44.68 -26.51 9.28
C ALA A 333 -45.73 -27.25 8.44
#